data_AF-A0AAD5QSG7-F1
#
_entry.id   AF-A0AAD5QSG7-F1
#
_cell.length_a   1.000
_cell.length_b   1.000
_cell.length_c   1.000
_cell.angle_alpha   90.00
_cell.angle_beta   90.00
_cell.angle_gamma   90.00
#
_symmetry.space_group_name_H-M   'P 1'
#
loop_
_entity.id
_entity.type
_entity.pdbx_description
1 polymer ?
#
loop_
_entity_poly.entity_id
_entity_poly.type
_entity_poly.pdbx_seq_one_letter_code
_entity_poly.pdbx_strand_id
1 'polypeptide(L)'
;MRKFQGILTVNSQPSVNGAPSTDPLVGWGKPGGYCYQKAYLECFISKENAMSLLEIIDEFSPRINYHLINHDGSFDRMNGETTTPIAVTWGVFPGAEIAQPTVVDPLAFRAWKDEAYDAWIKHWASLYPKDSDSRKVLQKIHDEFFLLNVVDNDFQKPVIIYEMLEKMLRRTNERNSSSS
;
A
#
# COMPACT_ATOMS: atom_id res chain seq x y z
N MET A 1 -17.27 -6.18 -19.95
CA MET A 1 -16.64 -4.99 -19.35
C MET A 1 -15.92 -5.42 -18.07
N ARG A 2 -14.59 -5.32 -17.99
CA ARG A 2 -13.87 -5.54 -16.72
C ARG A 2 -14.33 -4.43 -15.76
N LYS A 3 -15.09 -4.77 -14.72
CA LYS A 3 -15.43 -3.83 -13.63
C LYS A 3 -14.11 -3.41 -12.96
N PHE A 4 -13.97 -2.12 -12.65
CA PHE A 4 -12.91 -1.66 -11.75
C PHE A 4 -13.04 -2.42 -10.42
N GLN A 5 -11.94 -3.03 -9.96
CA GLN A 5 -11.94 -3.95 -8.82
C GLN A 5 -11.88 -3.24 -7.45
N GLY A 6 -12.02 -1.91 -7.41
CA GLY A 6 -12.00 -1.14 -6.17
C GLY A 6 -10.64 -1.11 -5.48
N ILE A 7 -9.55 -1.17 -6.26
CA ILE A 7 -8.15 -1.02 -5.81
C ILE A 7 -7.55 0.15 -6.59
N LEU A 8 -7.29 1.27 -5.92
CA LEU A 8 -6.82 2.52 -6.52
C LEU A 8 -5.41 2.82 -6.00
N THR A 9 -4.40 2.35 -6.73
CA THR A 9 -2.98 2.44 -6.33
C THR A 9 -2.48 3.88 -6.39
N VAL A 10 -1.73 4.30 -5.37
CA VAL A 10 -1.11 5.64 -5.27
C VAL A 10 0.41 5.58 -5.20
N ASN A 11 0.98 4.48 -4.71
CA ASN A 11 2.43 4.27 -4.64
C ASN A 11 2.77 2.78 -4.75
N SER A 12 3.94 2.46 -5.28
CA SER A 12 4.43 1.08 -5.40
C SER A 12 5.93 1.03 -5.67
N GLN A 13 6.58 -0.06 -5.24
CA GLN A 13 7.92 -0.40 -5.69
C GLN A 13 8.06 -1.92 -5.88
N PRO A 14 8.85 -2.40 -6.86
CA PRO A 14 9.10 -3.83 -7.05
C PRO A 14 10.02 -4.39 -5.96
N SER A 15 10.10 -5.72 -5.86
CA SER A 15 11.18 -6.34 -5.10
C SER A 15 12.47 -6.41 -5.92
N VAL A 16 13.60 -6.16 -5.26
CA VAL A 16 14.95 -6.23 -5.84
C VAL A 16 15.83 -7.04 -4.91
N ASN A 17 16.49 -8.05 -5.45
CA ASN A 17 17.40 -8.92 -4.70
C ASN A 17 18.84 -8.79 -5.22
N GLY A 18 19.53 -7.74 -4.81
CA GLY A 18 20.96 -7.54 -5.11
C GLY A 18 21.22 -7.11 -6.55
N ALA A 19 20.47 -6.14 -7.07
CA ALA A 19 20.82 -5.51 -8.34
C ALA A 19 22.14 -4.74 -8.18
N PRO A 20 23.00 -4.66 -9.21
CA PRO A 20 24.18 -3.82 -9.17
C PRO A 20 23.80 -2.38 -8.82
N SER A 21 24.62 -1.69 -8.01
CA SER A 21 24.38 -0.27 -7.70
C SER A 21 24.42 0.67 -8.91
N THR A 22 24.83 0.14 -10.07
CA THR A 22 24.87 0.82 -11.37
C THR A 22 23.73 0.39 -12.30
N ASP A 23 22.79 -0.42 -11.82
CA ASP A 23 21.61 -0.82 -12.59
C ASP A 23 20.82 0.43 -13.02
N PRO A 24 20.41 0.54 -14.30
CA PRO A 24 19.80 1.75 -14.83
C PRO A 24 18.38 2.02 -14.32
N LEU A 25 17.71 1.03 -13.71
CA LEU A 25 16.33 1.15 -13.23
C LEU A 25 16.26 1.32 -11.72
N VAL A 26 17.08 0.56 -10.97
CA VAL A 26 16.98 0.49 -9.50
C VAL A 26 18.29 0.77 -8.78
N GLY A 27 19.38 1.01 -9.53
CA GLY A 27 20.70 1.30 -8.97
C GLY A 27 20.79 2.70 -8.37
N TRP A 28 21.49 2.82 -7.25
CA TRP A 28 21.81 4.08 -6.59
C TRP A 28 23.05 3.93 -5.70
N GLY A 29 23.61 5.04 -5.21
CA GLY A 29 24.77 5.04 -4.31
C GLY A 29 26.10 4.86 -5.03
N LYS A 30 27.09 4.27 -4.34
CA LYS A 30 28.46 4.14 -4.86
C LYS A 30 28.57 2.96 -5.84
N PRO A 31 29.28 3.09 -6.98
CA PRO A 31 29.53 1.98 -7.89
C PRO A 31 30.21 0.78 -7.20
N GLY A 32 29.91 -0.42 -7.67
CA GLY A 32 30.47 -1.68 -7.16
C GLY A 32 29.76 -2.25 -5.93
N GLY A 33 28.59 -1.71 -5.57
CA GLY A 33 27.72 -2.22 -4.51
C GLY A 33 26.49 -2.94 -5.05
N TYR A 34 25.57 -3.25 -4.15
CA TYR A 34 24.30 -3.92 -4.44
C TYR A 34 23.12 -3.23 -3.76
N CYS A 35 22.02 -3.11 -4.49
CA CYS A 35 20.77 -2.50 -4.06
C CYS A 35 19.69 -3.57 -3.84
N TYR A 36 18.84 -3.35 -2.85
CA TYR A 36 17.79 -4.27 -2.43
C TYR A 36 16.49 -3.54 -2.14
N GLN A 37 15.36 -4.17 -2.45
CA GLN A 37 14.02 -3.65 -2.22
C GLN A 37 13.07 -4.76 -1.80
N LYS A 38 12.27 -4.51 -0.77
CA LYS A 38 11.02 -5.25 -0.51
C LYS A 38 9.93 -4.73 -1.43
N ALA A 39 9.04 -5.59 -1.89
CA ALA A 39 7.90 -5.13 -2.66
C ALA A 39 6.95 -4.33 -1.76
N TYR A 40 6.45 -3.21 -2.28
CA TYR A 40 5.55 -2.31 -1.58
C TYR A 40 4.37 -1.94 -2.46
N LEU A 41 3.20 -1.82 -1.85
CA LEU A 41 2.01 -1.29 -2.50
C LEU A 41 1.24 -0.39 -1.53
N GLU A 42 0.82 0.77 -2.03
CA GLU A 42 -0.09 1.68 -1.36
C GLU A 42 -1.29 1.96 -2.25
N CYS A 43 -2.50 1.85 -1.70
CA CYS A 43 -3.73 2.04 -2.45
C CYS A 43 -4.91 2.43 -1.57
N PHE A 44 -5.91 3.09 -2.18
CA PHE A 44 -7.24 3.16 -1.62
C PHE A 44 -8.05 1.94 -2.04
N ILE A 45 -8.69 1.28 -1.07
CA ILE A 45 -9.59 0.16 -1.31
C ILE A 45 -10.99 0.43 -0.74
N SER A 46 -12.03 -0.05 -1.42
CA SER A 46 -13.41 0.08 -0.94
C SER A 46 -13.59 -0.60 0.43
N LYS A 47 -14.56 -0.14 1.22
CA LYS A 47 -14.94 -0.76 2.50
C LYS A 47 -15.16 -2.27 2.41
N GLU A 48 -15.81 -2.74 1.35
CA GLU A 48 -16.10 -4.17 1.15
C GLU A 48 -14.81 -5.00 0.99
N ASN A 49 -13.89 -4.49 0.15
CA ASN A 49 -12.56 -5.06 -0.03
C ASN A 49 -11.76 -5.05 1.28
N ALA A 50 -11.77 -3.93 2.00
CA ALA A 50 -11.08 -3.80 3.30
C ALA A 50 -11.58 -4.85 4.30
N MET A 51 -12.90 -5.05 4.40
CA MET A 51 -13.44 -6.07 5.29
C MET A 51 -13.06 -7.49 4.86
N SER A 52 -13.11 -7.79 3.56
CA SER A 52 -12.69 -9.09 3.03
C SER A 52 -11.20 -9.34 3.22
N LEU A 53 -10.36 -8.32 3.15
CA LEU A 53 -8.93 -8.42 3.39
C LEU A 53 -8.65 -8.83 4.84
N LEU A 54 -9.30 -8.16 5.80
CA LEU A 54 -9.12 -8.43 7.23
C LEU A 54 -9.52 -9.86 7.63
N GLU A 55 -10.40 -10.53 6.87
CA GLU A 55 -10.77 -11.92 7.11
C GLU A 55 -9.68 -12.92 6.67
N ILE A 56 -8.82 -12.54 5.71
CA ILE A 56 -7.84 -13.45 5.09
C ILE A 56 -6.38 -13.06 5.36
N ILE A 57 -6.11 -11.85 5.86
CA ILE A 57 -4.76 -11.28 5.90
C ILE A 57 -3.81 -12.07 6.81
N ASP A 58 -4.34 -12.71 7.85
CA ASP A 58 -3.55 -13.52 8.80
C ASP A 58 -2.96 -14.78 8.14
N GLU A 59 -3.54 -15.25 7.03
CA GLU A 59 -2.98 -16.36 6.25
C GLU A 59 -1.64 -16.02 5.58
N PHE A 60 -1.35 -14.73 5.43
CA PHE A 60 -0.10 -14.22 4.84
C PHE A 60 0.95 -13.86 5.91
N SER A 61 0.64 -14.06 7.19
CA SER A 61 1.56 -13.88 8.30
C SER A 61 2.57 -15.04 8.37
N PRO A 62 3.84 -14.79 8.73
CA PRO A 62 4.45 -13.50 9.12
C PRO A 62 5.04 -12.71 7.93
N ARG A 63 4.78 -13.13 6.69
CA ARG A 63 5.47 -12.60 5.51
C ARG A 63 4.99 -11.20 5.12
N ILE A 64 3.68 -10.96 5.15
CA ILE A 64 3.10 -9.66 4.78
C ILE A 64 2.95 -8.77 6.02
N ASN A 65 3.45 -7.53 5.93
CA ASN A 65 3.02 -6.45 6.81
C ASN A 65 1.99 -5.57 6.12
N TYR A 66 0.98 -5.13 6.86
CA TYR A 66 -0.02 -4.18 6.36
C TYR A 66 -0.33 -3.09 7.38
N HIS A 67 -0.79 -1.95 6.88
CA HIS A 67 -1.41 -0.89 7.69
C HIS A 67 -2.62 -0.34 6.92
N LEU A 68 -3.80 -0.44 7.54
CA LEU A 68 -5.09 -0.06 6.98
C LEU A 68 -5.74 1.02 7.86
N ILE A 69 -6.08 2.16 7.27
CA ILE A 69 -6.63 3.32 8.00
C ILE A 69 -7.70 4.08 7.20
N ASN A 70 -8.77 4.51 7.86
CA ASN A 70 -9.85 5.30 7.24
C ASN A 70 -9.64 6.81 7.43
N HIS A 71 -10.37 7.64 6.68
CA HIS A 71 -10.14 9.09 6.60
C HIS A 71 -10.09 9.82 7.96
N ASP A 72 -10.98 9.47 8.90
CA ASP A 72 -11.07 10.11 10.22
C ASP A 72 -10.22 9.44 11.32
N GLY A 73 -9.52 8.34 10.99
CA GLY A 73 -8.70 7.59 11.93
C GLY A 73 -9.49 6.79 12.98
N SER A 74 -10.82 6.73 12.88
CA SER A 74 -11.64 5.90 13.78
C SER A 74 -11.41 4.40 13.56
N PHE A 75 -10.86 4.03 12.42
CA PHE A 75 -10.34 2.70 12.13
C PHE A 75 -8.87 2.78 11.75
N ASP A 76 -8.02 2.13 12.55
CA ASP A 76 -6.59 1.98 12.32
C ASP A 76 -6.19 0.55 12.75
N ARG A 77 -5.79 -0.29 11.77
CA ARG A 77 -5.32 -1.66 12.03
C ARG A 77 -4.05 -1.98 11.25
N MET A 78 -3.16 -2.70 11.90
CA MET A 78 -1.89 -3.17 11.35
C MET A 78 -1.45 -4.44 12.09
N ASN A 79 -0.50 -5.18 11.50
CA ASN A 79 0.11 -6.37 12.10
C ASN A 79 1.61 -6.21 12.44
N GLY A 80 2.14 -4.98 12.31
CA GLY A 80 3.51 -4.65 12.70
C GLY A 80 3.60 -4.03 14.10
N GLU A 81 4.82 -3.67 14.50
CA GLU A 81 5.07 -2.85 15.69
C GLU A 81 4.62 -1.40 15.46
N THR A 82 3.91 -0.81 16.41
CA THR A 82 3.19 0.47 16.21
C THR A 82 4.09 1.70 16.05
N THR A 83 5.37 1.58 16.40
CA THR A 83 6.36 2.66 16.41
C THR A 83 7.68 2.27 15.74
N THR A 84 7.80 1.05 15.21
CA THR A 84 9.05 0.58 14.60
C THR A 84 8.93 0.57 13.08
N PRO A 85 9.76 1.35 12.36
CA PRO A 85 9.75 1.36 10.91
C PRO A 85 10.29 0.05 10.30
N ILE A 86 9.78 -0.31 9.12
CA ILE A 86 10.29 -1.41 8.30
C ILE A 86 11.17 -0.85 7.19
N ALA A 87 12.46 -1.20 7.17
CA ALA A 87 13.32 -0.89 6.03
C ALA A 87 12.82 -1.62 4.77
N VAL A 88 12.57 -0.87 3.71
CA VAL A 88 12.06 -1.41 2.43
C VAL A 88 13.02 -1.20 1.26
N THR A 89 13.99 -0.28 1.38
CA THR A 89 15.07 -0.09 0.39
C THR A 89 16.38 0.08 1.14
N TRP A 90 17.39 -0.71 0.78
CA TRP A 90 18.74 -0.61 1.34
C TRP A 90 19.82 -0.95 0.32
N GLY A 91 21.06 -0.57 0.64
CA GLY A 91 22.22 -0.78 -0.21
C GLY A 91 23.47 -1.12 0.60
N VAL A 92 24.30 -1.99 0.03
CA VAL A 92 25.61 -2.40 0.57
C VAL A 92 26.68 -1.94 -0.40
N PHE A 93 27.63 -1.12 0.06
CA PHE A 93 28.59 -0.45 -0.81
C PHE A 93 30.05 -0.68 -0.35
N PRO A 94 31.03 -0.77 -1.28
CA PRO A 94 32.43 -0.98 -0.92
C PRO A 94 33.02 0.15 -0.06
N GLY A 95 33.51 -0.23 1.12
CA GLY A 95 34.14 0.69 2.08
C GLY A 95 33.18 1.64 2.77
N ALA A 96 31.90 1.26 2.91
CA ALA A 96 30.89 2.03 3.63
C ALA A 96 29.98 1.12 4.47
N GLU A 97 29.32 1.70 5.47
CA GLU A 97 28.24 1.03 6.22
C GLU A 97 26.98 0.84 5.34
N ILE A 98 26.04 0.02 5.82
CA ILE A 98 24.77 -0.22 5.13
C ILE A 98 23.94 1.07 5.14
N ALA A 99 23.41 1.45 3.98
CA ALA A 99 22.49 2.58 3.86
C ALA A 99 21.06 2.09 3.67
N GLN A 100 20.10 2.67 4.40
CA GLN A 100 18.67 2.31 4.35
C GLN A 100 17.80 3.56 4.16
N PRO A 101 17.76 4.15 2.94
CA PRO A 101 17.16 5.46 2.71
C PRO A 101 15.62 5.46 2.76
N THR A 102 14.97 4.30 2.68
CA THR A 102 13.50 4.22 2.62
C THR A 102 12.97 3.20 3.61
N VAL A 103 12.01 3.67 4.41
CA VAL A 103 11.30 2.88 5.42
C VAL A 103 9.79 3.06 5.26
N VAL A 104 9.03 2.08 5.72
CA VAL A 104 7.59 2.20 5.98
C VAL A 104 7.43 2.38 7.49
N ASP A 105 7.02 3.59 7.89
CA ASP A 105 6.85 3.97 9.29
C ASP A 105 5.35 4.19 9.60
N PRO A 106 4.76 3.45 10.56
CA PRO A 106 3.37 3.62 10.97
C PRO A 106 3.03 5.03 11.47
N LEU A 107 3.97 5.74 12.10
CA LEU A 107 3.74 7.10 12.57
C LEU A 107 3.69 8.09 11.40
N ALA A 108 4.65 7.96 10.47
CA ALA A 108 4.63 8.74 9.23
C ALA A 108 3.38 8.45 8.41
N PHE A 109 2.92 7.20 8.35
CA PHE A 109 1.72 6.82 7.61
C PHE A 109 0.45 7.46 8.17
N ARG A 110 0.30 7.54 9.50
CA ARG A 110 -0.82 8.24 10.13
C ARG A 110 -0.84 9.73 9.82
N ALA A 111 0.33 10.37 9.75
CA ALA A 111 0.45 11.77 9.34
C ALA A 111 0.18 11.97 7.85
N TRP A 112 0.73 11.10 7.00
CA TRP A 112 0.54 11.10 5.55
C TRP A 112 -0.92 10.92 5.13
N LYS A 113 -1.68 10.10 5.88
CA LYS A 113 -3.10 9.85 5.66
C LYS A 113 -3.88 11.14 5.39
N ASP A 114 -3.69 12.17 6.20
CA ASP A 114 -4.49 13.40 6.11
C ASP A 114 -4.30 14.06 4.74
N GLU A 115 -3.06 14.12 4.26
CA GLU A 115 -2.74 14.64 2.92
C GLU A 115 -3.27 13.73 1.80
N ALA A 116 -3.15 12.41 1.97
CA ALA A 116 -3.67 11.44 1.00
C ALA A 116 -5.20 11.56 0.82
N TYR A 117 -5.96 11.72 1.91
CA TYR A 117 -7.42 11.92 1.84
C TYR A 117 -7.79 13.32 1.35
N ASP A 118 -7.03 14.34 1.76
CA ASP A 118 -7.22 15.72 1.28
C ASP A 118 -7.14 15.81 -0.25
N ALA A 119 -6.31 14.99 -0.90
CA ALA A 119 -6.23 14.98 -2.36
C ALA A 119 -7.58 14.68 -3.04
N TRP A 120 -8.40 13.81 -2.46
CA TRP A 120 -9.73 13.51 -3.00
C TRP A 120 -10.64 14.74 -2.95
N ILE A 121 -10.62 15.50 -1.85
CA ILE A 121 -11.59 16.59 -1.61
C ILE A 121 -11.05 17.94 -2.10
N LYS A 122 -9.86 18.31 -1.67
CA LYS A 122 -9.26 19.64 -1.92
C LYS A 122 -8.76 19.77 -3.35
N HIS A 123 -8.27 18.69 -3.96
CA HIS A 123 -7.70 18.75 -5.31
C HIS A 123 -8.66 18.22 -6.39
N TRP A 124 -9.34 17.10 -6.15
CA TRP A 124 -10.19 16.51 -7.19
C TRP A 124 -11.65 16.98 -7.10
N ALA A 125 -12.29 16.82 -5.94
CA ALA A 125 -13.71 17.14 -5.76
C ALA A 125 -14.01 18.64 -5.90
N SER A 126 -13.03 19.49 -5.60
CA SER A 126 -13.12 20.95 -5.73
C SER A 126 -13.28 21.43 -7.18
N LEU A 127 -12.93 20.62 -8.17
CA LEU A 127 -13.12 20.89 -9.60
C LEU A 127 -14.60 20.84 -10.02
N TYR A 128 -15.47 20.26 -9.20
CA TYR A 128 -16.87 20.04 -9.51
C TYR A 128 -17.80 20.89 -8.62
N PRO A 129 -18.97 21.33 -9.15
CA PRO A 129 -20.00 22.01 -8.38
C PRO A 129 -20.41 21.20 -7.14
N LYS A 130 -20.74 21.89 -6.04
CA LYS A 130 -21.03 21.28 -4.75
C LYS A 130 -22.10 20.18 -4.80
N ASP A 131 -23.15 20.39 -5.60
CA ASP A 131 -24.30 19.48 -5.69
C ASP A 131 -24.23 18.48 -6.85
N SER A 132 -23.13 18.48 -7.61
CA SER A 132 -22.95 17.61 -8.78
C SER A 132 -22.78 16.15 -8.39
N ASP A 133 -23.26 15.25 -9.25
CA ASP A 133 -23.10 13.81 -9.01
C ASP A 133 -21.62 13.37 -9.05
N SER A 134 -20.78 14.03 -9.86
CA SER A 134 -19.33 13.82 -9.86
C SER A 134 -18.71 14.08 -8.49
N ARG A 135 -19.12 15.16 -7.82
CA ARG A 135 -18.61 15.48 -6.48
C ARG A 135 -19.09 14.48 -5.43
N LYS A 136 -20.34 14.02 -5.51
CA LYS A 136 -20.89 12.98 -4.61
C LYS A 136 -20.11 11.68 -4.72
N VAL A 137 -19.67 11.29 -5.93
CA VAL A 137 -18.84 10.09 -6.13
C VAL A 137 -17.50 10.23 -5.42
N LEU A 138 -16.80 11.35 -5.58
CA LEU A 138 -15.50 11.58 -4.94
C LEU A 138 -15.62 11.69 -3.42
N GLN A 139 -16.68 12.33 -2.93
CA GLN A 139 -16.99 12.39 -1.49
C GLN A 139 -17.21 10.99 -0.92
N LYS A 140 -17.97 10.15 -1.64
CA LYS A 140 -18.19 8.76 -1.24
C LYS A 140 -16.88 7.95 -1.17
N ILE A 141 -15.97 8.13 -2.13
CA ILE A 141 -14.66 7.49 -2.09
C ILE A 141 -13.88 7.94 -0.86
N HIS A 142 -13.79 9.26 -0.62
CA HIS A 142 -13.11 9.81 0.55
C HIS A 142 -13.67 9.26 1.88
N ASP A 143 -14.99 9.21 2.02
CA ASP A 143 -15.63 8.85 3.30
C ASP A 143 -15.64 7.32 3.56
N GLU A 144 -15.70 6.50 2.51
CA GLU A 144 -15.90 5.05 2.65
C GLU A 144 -14.68 4.19 2.36
N PHE A 145 -13.70 4.69 1.59
CA PHE A 145 -12.51 3.89 1.25
C PHE A 145 -11.52 3.91 2.40
N PHE A 146 -10.65 2.90 2.40
CA PHE A 146 -9.53 2.77 3.33
C PHE A 146 -8.22 2.96 2.57
N LEU A 147 -7.27 3.64 3.21
CA LEU A 147 -5.90 3.72 2.74
C LEU A 147 -5.15 2.51 3.30
N LEU A 148 -4.56 1.73 2.40
CA LEU A 148 -3.83 0.51 2.70
C LEU A 148 -2.39 0.66 2.22
N ASN A 149 -1.43 0.36 3.09
CA ASN A 149 -0.08 0.01 2.67
C ASN A 149 0.22 -1.46 2.96
N VAL A 150 1.06 -2.08 2.13
CA VAL A 150 1.44 -3.49 2.20
C VAL A 150 2.92 -3.63 1.86
N VAL A 151 3.64 -4.41 2.67
CA VAL A 151 5.04 -4.79 2.46
C VAL A 151 5.15 -6.31 2.39
N ASP A 152 5.77 -6.82 1.33
CA ASP A 152 6.22 -8.21 1.26
C ASP A 152 7.66 -8.32 1.78
N ASN A 153 7.83 -8.93 2.95
CA ASN A 153 9.13 -9.00 3.60
C ASN A 153 10.11 -9.98 2.94
N ASP A 154 9.62 -10.96 2.17
CA ASP A 154 10.47 -11.98 1.57
C ASP A 154 10.94 -11.56 0.17
N PHE A 155 11.85 -10.58 0.15
CA PHE A 155 12.43 -10.01 -1.07
C PHE A 155 13.25 -11.00 -1.91
N GLN A 156 13.51 -12.21 -1.39
CA GLN A 156 14.23 -13.26 -2.11
C GLN A 156 13.28 -14.17 -2.90
N LYS A 157 11.97 -14.09 -2.66
CA LYS A 157 10.94 -14.91 -3.30
C LYS A 157 10.08 -14.08 -4.26
N PRO A 158 9.35 -14.72 -5.18
CA PRO A 158 8.33 -14.05 -5.98
C PRO A 158 7.32 -13.33 -5.09
N VAL A 159 6.92 -12.13 -5.48
CA VAL A 159 6.01 -11.25 -4.73
C VAL A 159 4.61 -11.86 -4.62
N ILE A 160 4.04 -11.88 -3.41
CA ILE A 160 2.70 -12.46 -3.16
C ILE A 160 1.60 -11.42 -2.89
N ILE A 161 1.91 -10.12 -2.95
CA ILE A 161 0.92 -9.04 -2.79
C ILE A 161 -0.25 -9.22 -3.77
N TYR A 162 0.03 -9.61 -5.03
CA TYR A 162 -1.01 -9.82 -6.03
C TYR A 162 -1.92 -11.01 -5.68
N GLU A 163 -1.37 -12.12 -5.18
CA GLU A 163 -2.14 -13.29 -4.74
C GLU A 163 -3.08 -12.93 -3.58
N MET A 164 -2.58 -12.12 -2.63
CA MET A 164 -3.37 -11.59 -1.52
C MET A 164 -4.53 -10.72 -2.03
N LEU A 165 -4.28 -9.79 -2.96
CA LEU A 165 -5.33 -8.95 -3.54
C LEU A 165 -6.36 -9.77 -4.33
N GLU A 166 -5.93 -10.75 -5.11
CA GLU A 166 -6.85 -11.65 -5.84
C GLU A 166 -7.72 -12.47 -4.89
N LYS A 167 -7.16 -12.94 -3.77
CA LYS A 167 -7.91 -13.65 -2.75
C LYS A 167 -8.93 -12.74 -2.04
N MET A 168 -8.54 -11.51 -1.72
CA MET A 168 -9.45 -10.49 -1.20
C MET A 168 -10.63 -10.26 -2.16
N LEU A 169 -10.36 -10.06 -3.45
CA LEU A 169 -11.40 -9.83 -4.45
C LEU A 169 -12.35 -11.02 -4.60
N ARG A 170 -11.84 -12.25 -4.59
CA ARG A 170 -12.67 -13.46 -4.57
C ARG A 170 -13.61 -13.46 -3.37
N ARG A 171 -13.08 -13.18 -2.18
CA ARG A 171 -13.85 -13.13 -0.95
C ARG A 171 -14.93 -12.05 -0.99
N THR A 172 -14.62 -10.87 -1.52
CA THR A 172 -15.60 -9.78 -1.69
C THR A 172 -16.72 -10.17 -2.65
N ASN A 173 -16.40 -10.84 -3.75
CA ASN A 173 -17.41 -11.30 -4.72
C ASN A 173 -18.34 -12.37 -4.13
N GLU A 174 -17.82 -13.31 -3.34
CA GLU A 174 -18.63 -14.31 -2.62
C GLU A 174 -19.60 -13.62 -1.65
N ARG A 175 -19.10 -12.64 -0.88
CA ARG A 175 -19.91 -11.89 0.08
C ARG A 175 -21.06 -11.14 -0.61
N ASN A 176 -20.76 -10.43 -1.68
CA ASN A 176 -21.76 -9.68 -2.44
C ASN A 176 -22.81 -10.60 -3.08
N SER A 177 -22.41 -11.80 -3.52
CA SER A 177 -23.32 -12.80 -4.09
C SER A 177 -24.26 -13.40 -3.04
N SER A 178 -23.80 -13.52 -1.78
CA SER A 178 -24.62 -14.04 -0.67
C SER A 178 -25.60 -13.02 -0.07
N SER A 179 -25.41 -11.73 -0.36
CA SER A 179 -26.27 -10.63 0.10
C SER A 179 -27.29 -10.16 -0.97
N SER A 180 -27.29 -10.80 -2.15
CA SER A 180 -28.20 -10.54 -3.27
C SER A 180 -29.26 -11.65 -3.36
#